data_AF-A0A8T3XJX3-F1
#
_entry.id   AF-A0A8T3XJX3-F1
#
_cell.length_a   1.000
_cell.length_b   1.000
_cell.length_c   1.000
_cell.angle_alpha   90.00
_cell.angle_beta   90.00
_cell.angle_gamma   90.00
#
_symmetry.space_group_name_H-M   'P 1'
#
loop_
_entity.id
_entity.type
_entity.pdbx_description
1 polymer ?
#
loop_
_entity_poly.entity_id
_entity_poly.type
_entity_poly.pdbx_seq_one_letter_code
_entity_poly.pdbx_strand_id
1 'polypeptide(L)'
;MKKAQSISINTIIVAAIALAVLVVLFAIFTGRIGGFTKGVSETDTCVQKCDSLNMKPGTHPRDDGRTCIEGQYIAGVYVDGKYGCCCVPK
;
A
#
# COMPACT_ATOMS: atom_id res chain seq x y z
N MET A 1 -36.97 -44.74 -4.08
CA MET A 1 -35.64 -45.38 -4.13
C MET A 1 -34.59 -44.32 -3.85
N LYS A 2 -33.81 -44.48 -2.76
CA LYS A 2 -32.83 -43.48 -2.32
C LYS A 2 -31.75 -43.32 -3.38
N LYS A 3 -31.70 -42.17 -4.05
CA LYS A 3 -30.48 -41.69 -4.73
C LYS A 3 -29.46 -41.35 -3.63
N ALA A 4 -28.88 -42.39 -3.02
CA ALA A 4 -27.66 -42.21 -2.27
C ALA A 4 -26.61 -41.75 -3.29
N GLN A 5 -26.17 -40.51 -3.15
CA GLN A 5 -25.07 -39.92 -3.91
C GLN A 5 -23.88 -40.88 -3.87
N SER A 6 -23.70 -41.68 -4.91
CA SER A 6 -22.39 -42.23 -5.24
C SER A 6 -21.58 -41.10 -5.87
N ILE A 7 -21.25 -40.07 -5.09
CA ILE A 7 -20.18 -39.17 -5.48
C ILE A 7 -18.95 -40.06 -5.58
N SER A 8 -18.41 -40.15 -6.79
CA SER A 8 -17.23 -40.95 -7.06
C SER A 8 -16.08 -40.49 -6.17
N ILE A 9 -15.32 -41.44 -5.62
CA ILE A 9 -14.14 -41.17 -4.78
C ILE A 9 -13.20 -40.20 -5.50
N ASN A 10 -13.05 -40.32 -6.83
CA ASN A 10 -12.26 -39.40 -7.64
C ASN A 10 -12.75 -37.94 -7.53
N THR A 11 -14.06 -37.72 -7.48
CA THR A 11 -14.63 -36.37 -7.36
C THR A 11 -14.30 -35.76 -6.00
N ILE A 12 -14.31 -36.55 -4.93
CA ILE A 12 -13.93 -36.11 -3.58
C ILE A 12 -12.45 -35.72 -3.55
N ILE A 13 -11.59 -36.55 -4.14
CA ILE A 13 -10.14 -36.29 -4.22
C ILE A 13 -9.86 -35.00 -4.98
N VAL A 14 -10.47 -34.81 -6.16
CA VAL A 14 -10.28 -33.59 -6.96
C VAL A 14 -10.78 -32.35 -6.22
N ALA A 15 -11.94 -32.42 -5.56
CA ALA A 15 -12.49 -31.32 -4.78
C ALA A 15 -11.56 -30.92 -3.61
N ALA A 16 -10.98 -31.90 -2.91
CA ALA A 16 -10.04 -31.66 -1.82
C ALA A 16 -8.74 -30.98 -2.31
N ILE A 17 -8.17 -31.44 -3.42
CA ILE A 17 -6.96 -30.84 -4.01
C ILE A 17 -7.25 -29.40 -4.46
N ALA A 18 -8.36 -29.16 -5.16
CA ALA A 18 -8.74 -27.83 -5.61
C ALA A 18 -8.90 -26.84 -4.44
N LEU A 19 -9.54 -27.29 -3.35
CA LEU A 19 -9.71 -26.49 -2.15
C LEU A 19 -8.36 -26.21 -1.47
N ALA A 20 -7.48 -27.21 -1.35
CA ALA A 20 -6.16 -27.03 -0.76
C ALA A 20 -5.32 -25.99 -1.54
N VAL A 21 -5.29 -26.08 -2.87
CA VAL A 21 -4.58 -25.11 -3.71
C VAL A 21 -5.15 -23.70 -3.52
N LEU A 22 -6.48 -23.55 -3.47
CA LEU A 22 -7.12 -22.26 -3.25
C LEU A 22 -6.70 -21.64 -1.91
N VAL A 23 -6.69 -22.44 -0.83
CA VAL A 23 -6.23 -21.97 0.50
C VAL A 23 -4.77 -21.52 0.46
N VAL A 24 -3.89 -22.28 -0.20
CA VAL A 24 -2.47 -21.93 -0.33
C VAL A 24 -2.30 -20.62 -1.10
N LEU A 25 -3.02 -20.42 -2.20
CA LEU A 25 -3.00 -19.18 -2.95
C LEU A 25 -3.46 -18.00 -2.09
N PHE A 26 -4.59 -18.12 -1.39
CA PHE A 26 -5.06 -17.08 -0.47
C PHE A 26 -4.03 -16.75 0.62
N ALA A 27 -3.37 -17.74 1.20
CA ALA A 27 -2.35 -17.52 2.22
C ALA A 27 -1.14 -16.75 1.67
N ILE A 28 -0.66 -17.11 0.47
CA ILE A 28 0.46 -16.42 -0.18
C ILE A 28 0.06 -14.98 -0.55
N PHE A 29 -1.09 -14.79 -1.19
CA PHE A 29 -1.56 -13.47 -1.60
C PHE A 29 -1.81 -12.57 -0.39
N THR A 30 -2.43 -13.08 0.68
CA THR A 30 -2.67 -12.31 1.91
C THR A 30 -1.36 -11.98 2.62
N GLY A 31 -0.44 -12.94 2.73
CA GLY A 31 0.88 -12.72 3.34
C GLY A 31 1.73 -11.69 2.59
N ARG A 32 1.67 -11.69 1.26
CA ARG A 32 2.34 -10.69 0.42
C ARG A 32 1.70 -9.30 0.56
N ILE A 33 0.36 -9.20 0.53
CA ILE A 33 -0.37 -7.93 0.67
C ILE A 33 -0.04 -7.24 2.01
N GLY A 34 0.06 -7.99 3.11
CA GLY A 34 0.45 -7.43 4.42
C GLY A 34 1.87 -6.87 4.48
N GLY A 35 2.77 -7.30 3.58
CA GLY A 35 4.09 -6.71 3.41
C GLY A 35 4.07 -5.45 2.52
N PHE A 36 3.24 -5.45 1.47
CA PHE A 36 3.11 -4.30 0.57
C PHE A 36 2.49 -3.07 1.25
N THR A 37 1.49 -3.23 2.11
CA THR A 37 0.89 -2.08 2.84
C THR A 37 1.88 -1.40 3.81
N LYS A 38 2.82 -2.16 4.38
CA LYS A 38 3.86 -1.60 5.25
C LYS A 38 4.87 -0.76 4.47
N GLY A 39 5.36 -1.24 3.32
CA GLY A 39 6.31 -0.49 2.49
C GLY A 39 5.74 0.77 1.83
N VAL A 40 4.44 0.77 1.50
CA VAL A 40 3.76 1.94 0.90
C VAL A 40 3.50 3.04 1.93
N SER A 41 3.37 2.71 3.22
CA SER A 41 3.13 3.72 4.27
C SER A 41 4.39 4.46 4.71
N GLU A 42 5.59 3.95 4.39
CA GLU A 42 6.85 4.46 4.94
C GLU A 42 7.70 5.30 3.97
N THR A 43 7.33 5.45 2.68
CA THR A 43 8.33 5.89 1.68
C THR A 43 7.88 6.97 0.71
N ASP A 44 7.15 7.99 1.19
CA ASP A 44 7.15 9.27 0.48
C ASP A 44 8.06 10.23 1.25
N THR A 45 9.23 10.53 0.68
CA THR A 45 10.08 11.66 1.12
C THR A 45 9.51 12.96 0.55
N CYS A 46 9.78 14.08 1.24
CA CYS A 46 9.39 15.39 0.67
C CYS A 46 10.07 15.66 -0.66
N VAL A 47 11.30 15.17 -0.81
CA VAL A 47 12.09 15.32 -2.03
C VAL A 47 11.41 14.63 -3.21
N GLN A 48 10.98 13.38 -3.06
CA GLN A 48 10.30 12.63 -4.13
C GLN A 48 8.97 13.29 -4.52
N LYS A 49 8.21 13.77 -3.54
CA LYS A 49 6.93 14.42 -3.82
C LYS A 49 7.10 15.74 -4.56
N CYS A 50 8.04 16.59 -4.12
CA CYS A 50 8.31 17.85 -4.80
C CYS A 50 8.89 17.63 -6.21
N ASP A 51 9.76 16.63 -6.38
CA ASP A 51 10.35 16.35 -7.70
C ASP A 51 9.31 15.84 -8.71
N SER A 52 8.32 15.06 -8.25
CA SER A 52 7.17 14.66 -9.10
C SER A 52 6.33 15.83 -9.60
N LEU A 53 6.39 16.96 -8.90
CA LEU A 53 5.74 18.22 -9.27
C LEU A 53 6.69 19.20 -9.97
N ASN A 54 7.91 18.77 -10.28
CA ASN A 54 8.97 19.60 -10.85
C ASN A 54 9.35 20.80 -9.96
N MET A 55 9.32 20.60 -8.64
CA MET A 55 9.60 21.59 -7.60
C MET A 55 10.76 21.11 -6.70
N LYS A 56 11.43 22.02 -6.00
CA LYS A 56 12.44 21.72 -4.96
C LYS A 56 11.79 21.71 -3.57
N PRO A 57 12.30 20.93 -2.61
CA PRO A 57 11.87 21.03 -1.22
C PRO A 57 12.28 22.41 -0.65
N GLY A 58 11.32 23.12 -0.07
CA GLY A 58 11.50 24.40 0.60
C GLY A 58 11.46 24.28 2.12
N THR A 59 11.84 25.34 2.81
CA THR A 59 11.80 25.43 4.27
C THR A 59 10.43 25.86 4.79
N HIS A 60 9.96 25.21 5.85
CA HIS A 60 8.81 25.68 6.62
C HIS A 60 9.26 26.72 7.65
N PRO A 61 8.59 27.88 7.77
CA PRO A 61 8.99 28.94 8.69
C PRO A 61 8.49 28.77 10.13
N ARG A 62 7.55 27.85 10.38
CA ARG A 62 6.99 27.59 11.71
C ARG A 62 6.88 26.09 11.95
N ASP A 63 7.19 25.68 13.18
CA ASP A 63 7.03 24.30 13.66
C ASP A 63 5.57 23.80 13.62
N ASP A 64 4.60 24.67 13.34
CA ASP A 64 3.17 24.37 13.17
C ASP A 64 2.77 23.92 11.74
N GLY A 65 3.73 23.76 10.83
CA GLY A 65 3.64 22.71 9.81
C GLY A 65 2.59 22.81 8.70
N ARG A 66 2.00 23.98 8.41
CA ARG A 66 1.05 24.15 7.27
C ARG A 66 1.32 25.35 6.37
N THR A 67 2.50 25.95 6.46
CA THR A 67 2.85 27.15 5.71
C THR A 67 4.09 26.92 4.84
N CYS A 68 4.03 27.40 3.61
CA CYS A 68 5.12 27.38 2.64
C CYS A 68 5.22 28.80 2.06
N ILE A 69 6.33 29.49 2.30
CA ILE A 69 6.46 30.93 1.99
C ILE A 69 6.57 31.17 0.48
N GLU A 70 7.26 30.27 -0.23
CA GLU A 70 7.60 30.43 -1.64
C GLU A 70 7.08 29.28 -2.51
N GLY A 71 6.03 28.59 -2.06
CA GLY A 71 5.62 27.36 -2.74
C GLY A 71 4.30 26.79 -2.31
N GLN A 72 4.05 25.56 -2.74
CA GLN A 72 2.85 24.80 -2.42
C GLN A 72 3.10 23.90 -1.22
N TYR A 73 2.18 23.96 -0.26
CA TYR A 73 2.14 23.05 0.85
C TYR A 73 1.37 21.79 0.46
N ILE A 74 2.00 20.64 0.66
CA ILE A 74 1.42 19.32 0.41
C ILE A 74 1.19 18.65 1.76
N ALA A 75 -0.08 18.48 2.11
CA ALA A 75 -0.47 17.73 3.28
C ALA A 75 -0.15 16.25 3.09
N GLY A 76 0.50 15.65 4.07
CA GLY A 76 0.88 14.23 4.06
C GLY A 76 1.78 13.92 5.25
N VAL A 77 2.01 12.62 5.48
CA VAL A 77 2.98 12.14 6.46
C VAL A 77 4.22 11.75 5.68
N TYR A 78 5.30 12.48 5.88
CA TYR A 78 6.56 12.28 5.17
C TYR A 78 7.66 11.94 6.17
N VAL A 79 8.60 11.09 5.76
CA VAL A 79 9.75 10.71 6.59
C VAL A 79 10.58 11.92 7.03
N ASP A 80 10.64 12.97 6.20
CA ASP A 80 11.45 14.17 6.45
C ASP A 80 10.64 15.35 7.03
N GLY A 81 9.31 15.20 7.17
CA GLY A 81 8.39 16.28 7.51
C GLY A 81 7.19 15.80 8.30
N LYS A 82 7.19 16.05 9.63
CA LYS A 82 6.12 15.64 10.56
C LYS A 82 4.73 16.20 10.23
N TYR A 83 4.65 17.23 9.39
CA TYR A 83 3.41 17.96 9.15
C TYR A 83 3.13 18.25 7.67
N GLY A 84 3.79 17.59 6.70
CA GLY A 84 3.63 17.89 5.27
C GLY A 84 4.90 18.45 4.63
N CYS A 85 4.88 18.69 3.33
CA CYS A 85 6.03 19.19 2.57
C CYS A 85 5.77 20.55 1.94
N CYS A 86 6.78 21.42 1.97
CA CYS A 86 6.82 22.66 1.19
C CYS A 86 7.57 22.42 -0.10
N CYS A 87 6.92 22.64 -1.25
CA CYS A 87 7.53 22.50 -2.57
C CYS A 87 7.56 23.87 -3.26
N VAL A 88 8.76 24.36 -3.58
CA VAL A 88 9.00 25.65 -4.21
C VAL A 88 9.40 25.44 -5.69
N PRO A 89 9.02 26.33 -6.62
CA PRO A 89 9.43 26.23 -8.02
C PRO A 89 10.96 26.26 -8.16
N LYS A 90 11.48 25.54 -9.16
CA LYS A 90 12.92 25.32 -9.37
C LYS A 90 13.69 26.57 -9.80
#